data_AF-A0A536G9W9-F1
#
_entry.id   AF-A0A536G9W9-F1
#
_cell.length_a   1.000
_cell.length_b   1.000
_cell.length_c   1.000
_cell.angle_alpha   90.00
_cell.angle_beta   90.00
_cell.angle_gamma   90.00
#
_symmetry.space_group_name_H-M   'P 1'
#
loop_
_entity.id
_entity.type
_entity.pdbx_description
1 polymer ?
#
loop_
_entity_poly.entity_id
_entity_poly.type
_entity_poly.pdbx_seq_one_letter_code
_entity_poly.pdbx_strand_id
1 'polypeptide(L)'
;MPQRAWSDKRERQYEHIKEGLLGRGTGEDKAEEIAARTVNKERAQHGEAREASQTSINDLSPGRRGGLRSHRASGGRTYDQLRNEAKERGIKGRSRMNKAELEKVLSR
;
A
#
# COMPACT_ATOMS: atom_id res chain seq x y z
N MET A 1 1.28 6.00 -25.50
CA MET A 1 1.35 7.22 -24.67
C MET A 1 0.36 7.04 -23.53
N PRO A 2 0.78 6.73 -22.29
CA PRO A 2 -0.21 6.53 -21.24
C PRO A 2 -0.90 7.87 -20.99
N GLN A 3 -2.22 7.84 -21.12
CA GLN A 3 -3.07 9.01 -20.98
C GLN A 3 -2.93 9.59 -19.56
N ARG A 4 -2.89 10.92 -19.43
CA ARG A 4 -2.70 11.72 -18.20
C ARG A 4 -3.63 11.27 -17.05
N ALA A 5 -3.31 10.15 -16.42
CA ALA A 5 -3.99 9.66 -15.23
C ALA A 5 -3.43 10.30 -13.98
N TRP A 6 -2.18 10.77 -14.06
CA TRP A 6 -1.39 11.35 -12.97
C TRP A 6 -1.05 12.80 -13.29
N SER A 7 -0.87 13.62 -12.26
CA SER A 7 -0.34 14.98 -12.41
C SER A 7 1.19 14.94 -12.50
N ASP A 8 1.81 15.98 -13.06
CA ASP A 8 3.27 16.12 -13.16
C ASP A 8 4.00 15.95 -11.81
N LYS A 9 3.32 16.24 -10.69
CA LYS A 9 3.83 16.00 -9.34
C LYS A 9 3.89 14.50 -9.03
N ARG A 10 2.85 13.75 -9.38
CA ARG A 10 2.71 12.31 -9.12
C ARG A 10 3.60 11.49 -10.04
N GLU A 11 3.79 11.92 -11.28
CA GLU A 11 4.75 11.31 -12.21
C GLU A 11 6.19 11.42 -11.69
N ARG A 12 6.62 12.62 -11.28
CA ARG A 12 7.95 12.79 -10.66
C ARG A 12 8.13 11.97 -9.39
N GLN A 13 7.08 11.84 -8.59
CA GLN A 13 7.12 11.03 -7.38
C GLN A 13 7.25 9.54 -7.70
N TYR A 14 6.54 9.05 -8.72
CA TYR A 14 6.64 7.69 -9.22
C TYR A 14 8.08 7.37 -9.64
N GLU A 15 8.66 8.20 -10.51
CA GLU A 15 10.03 8.00 -11.00
C GLU A 15 11.05 8.03 -9.86
N HIS A 16 10.94 9.00 -8.95
CA HIS A 16 11.85 9.08 -7.80
C HIS A 16 11.83 7.82 -6.92
N ILE A 17 10.65 7.24 -6.71
CA ILE A 17 10.52 6.00 -5.93
C ILE A 17 11.08 4.81 -6.73
N LYS A 18 10.76 4.71 -8.03
CA LYS A 18 11.26 3.64 -8.92
C LYS A 18 12.79 3.63 -8.94
N GLU A 19 13.41 4.77 -9.23
CA GLU A 19 14.86 4.94 -9.25
C GLU A 19 15.50 4.62 -7.89
N GLY A 20 14.90 5.09 -6.80
CA GLY A 20 15.40 4.81 -5.45
C GLY A 20 15.36 3.32 -5.07
N LEU A 21 14.39 2.55 -5.60
CA LEU A 21 14.30 1.11 -5.39
C LEU A 21 15.26 0.33 -6.28
N LEU A 22 15.40 0.74 -7.54
CA LEU A 22 16.38 0.19 -8.48
C LEU A 22 17.80 0.36 -7.93
N GLY A 23 18.15 1.55 -7.43
CA GLY A 23 19.45 1.83 -6.81
C GLY A 23 19.74 0.99 -5.55
N ARG A 24 18.72 0.39 -4.93
CA ARG A 24 18.84 -0.54 -3.79
C ARG A 24 18.87 -2.01 -4.22
N GLY A 25 18.87 -2.30 -5.52
CA GLY A 25 18.88 -3.66 -6.07
C GLY A 25 17.50 -4.32 -6.16
N THR A 26 16.40 -3.54 -6.08
CA THR A 26 15.07 -4.08 -6.38
C THR A 26 14.94 -4.27 -7.88
N GLY A 27 14.42 -5.41 -8.35
CA GLY A 27 14.15 -5.63 -9.77
C GLY A 27 13.14 -4.62 -10.34
N GLU A 28 13.24 -4.33 -11.64
CA GLU A 28 12.47 -3.27 -12.30
C GLU A 28 10.96 -3.40 -12.13
N ASP A 29 10.40 -4.57 -12.46
CA ASP A 29 8.96 -4.82 -12.36
C ASP A 29 8.44 -4.57 -10.93
N LYS A 30 9.21 -4.99 -9.93
CA LYS A 30 8.87 -4.83 -8.53
C LYS A 30 9.00 -3.36 -8.09
N ALA A 31 10.01 -2.65 -8.60
CA ALA A 31 10.20 -1.23 -8.30
C ALA A 31 9.03 -0.40 -8.86
N GLU A 32 8.64 -0.68 -10.10
CA GLU A 32 7.48 -0.09 -10.78
C GLU A 32 6.17 -0.35 -10.04
N GLU A 33 5.91 -1.61 -9.65
CA GLU A 33 4.72 -1.96 -8.86
C GLU A 33 4.67 -1.20 -7.53
N ILE A 34 5.79 -1.13 -6.80
CA ILE A 34 5.87 -0.43 -5.51
C ILE A 34 5.67 1.07 -5.70
N ALA A 35 6.29 1.67 -6.71
CA ALA A 35 6.16 3.08 -7.02
C ALA A 35 4.70 3.43 -7.36
N ALA A 36 4.07 2.67 -8.26
CA ALA A 36 2.67 2.86 -8.66
C ALA A 36 1.72 2.72 -7.47
N ARG A 37 1.90 1.68 -6.63
CA ARG A 37 1.06 1.47 -5.44
C ARG A 37 1.20 2.61 -4.43
N THR A 38 2.41 3.13 -4.26
CA THR A 38 2.68 4.25 -3.33
C THR A 38 2.00 5.53 -3.81
N VAL A 39 2.14 5.86 -5.10
CA VAL A 39 1.53 7.05 -5.70
C VAL A 39 0.00 6.94 -5.72
N ASN A 40 -0.56 5.80 -6.08
CA ASN A 40 -2.01 5.59 -6.05
C ASN A 40 -2.60 5.76 -4.66
N LYS A 41 -1.89 5.33 -3.61
CA LYS A 41 -2.33 5.57 -2.23
C LYS A 41 -2.33 7.06 -1.88
N GLU A 42 -1.28 7.80 -2.22
CA GLU A 42 -1.27 9.23 -1.97
C GLU A 42 -2.36 9.97 -2.75
N ARG A 43 -2.59 9.60 -4.01
CA ARG A 43 -3.70 10.12 -4.80
C ARG A 43 -5.04 9.89 -4.12
N ALA A 44 -5.28 8.68 -3.59
CA ALA A 44 -6.49 8.38 -2.83
C ALA A 44 -6.63 9.23 -1.56
N GLN A 45 -5.54 9.46 -0.82
CA GLN A 45 -5.55 10.31 0.39
C GLN A 45 -5.80 11.79 0.09
N HIS A 46 -5.35 12.27 -1.08
CA HIS A 46 -5.52 13.66 -1.52
C HIS A 46 -6.78 13.88 -2.36
N GLY A 47 -7.63 12.86 -2.56
CA GLY A 47 -8.85 12.97 -3.37
C GLY A 47 -8.59 13.10 -4.88
N GLU A 48 -7.39 12.77 -5.35
CA GLU A 48 -6.98 12.82 -6.76
C GLU A 48 -7.32 11.51 -7.52
N ALA A 49 -7.79 10.48 -6.83
CA ALA A 49 -8.21 9.21 -7.40
C ALA A 49 -9.73 9.16 -7.60
N ARG A 50 -10.19 8.66 -8.75
CA ARG A 50 -11.63 8.46 -9.01
C ARG A 50 -12.26 7.43 -8.07
N GLU A 51 -11.49 6.41 -7.72
CA GLU A 51 -11.90 5.33 -6.81
C GLU A 51 -10.91 5.26 -5.64
N ALA A 52 -11.44 5.12 -4.43
CA ALA A 52 -10.63 5.02 -3.22
C ALA A 52 -11.33 4.14 -2.18
N SER A 53 -10.56 3.21 -1.59
CA SER A 53 -11.03 2.45 -0.44
C SER A 53 -10.95 3.30 0.84
N GLN A 54 -11.84 3.06 1.81
CA GLN A 54 -11.78 3.76 3.11
C GLN A 54 -10.40 3.61 3.78
N THR A 55 -9.74 2.47 3.63
CA THR A 55 -8.41 2.25 4.18
C THR A 55 -7.29 2.87 3.35
N SER A 56 -7.52 3.24 2.10
CA SER A 56 -6.56 4.07 1.38
C SER A 56 -6.57 5.49 1.94
N ILE A 57 -7.77 5.99 2.28
CA ILE A 57 -8.01 7.35 2.77
C ILE A 57 -7.61 7.52 4.24
N ASN A 58 -8.13 6.67 5.14
CA ASN A 58 -8.04 6.85 6.59
C ASN A 58 -6.73 6.29 7.22
N ASP A 59 -5.84 5.75 6.39
CA ASP A 59 -4.62 5.11 6.85
C ASP A 59 -3.44 6.09 6.88
N LEU A 60 -2.37 5.73 7.58
CA LEU A 60 -1.15 6.52 7.65
C LEU A 60 -0.56 6.71 6.25
N SER A 61 -0.06 7.92 5.97
CA SER A 61 0.64 8.21 4.72
C SER A 61 1.84 7.26 4.54
N PRO A 62 2.19 6.89 3.30
CA PRO A 62 3.32 5.99 3.04
C PRO A 62 4.63 6.45 3.69
N GLY A 63 4.95 7.74 3.61
CA GLY A 63 6.15 8.32 4.21
C GLY A 63 6.17 8.23 5.75
N ARG A 64 5.07 8.60 6.42
CA ARG A 64 4.97 8.51 7.89
C ARG A 64 5.05 7.06 8.35
N ARG A 65 4.40 6.14 7.63
CA ARG A 65 4.49 4.70 7.91
C ARG A 65 5.93 4.19 7.75
N GLY A 66 6.62 4.60 6.69
CA GLY A 66 8.03 4.27 6.47
C GLY A 66 8.90 4.71 7.64
N GLY A 67 8.76 5.97 8.08
CA GLY A 67 9.51 6.53 9.21
C GLY A 67 9.22 5.85 10.56
N LEU A 68 7.98 5.42 10.82
CA LEU A 68 7.65 4.66 12.03
C LEU A 68 8.21 3.22 12.02
N ARG A 69 8.59 2.72 10.84
CA ARG A 69 9.10 1.36 10.64
C ARG A 69 10.60 1.31 10.36
N SER A 70 11.23 2.41 9.97
CA SER A 70 12.68 2.54 10.02
C SER A 70 13.11 2.29 11.46
N HIS A 71 14.10 1.43 11.65
CA HIS A 71 14.60 0.95 12.96
C HIS A 71 13.82 -0.19 13.63
N ARG A 72 12.79 -0.76 12.99
CA ARG A 72 12.15 -2.01 13.46
C ARG A 72 12.14 -3.04 12.33
N ALA A 73 12.28 -4.32 12.67
CA ALA A 73 12.11 -5.41 11.71
C ALA A 73 10.72 -5.34 11.04
N SER A 74 10.56 -5.97 9.87
CA SER A 74 9.31 -5.96 9.11
C SER A 74 8.12 -6.47 9.93
N GLY A 75 7.27 -5.58 10.42
CA GLY A 75 6.10 -5.91 11.27
C GLY A 75 4.93 -6.61 10.56
N GLY A 76 5.11 -7.09 9.33
CA GLY A 76 4.09 -7.78 8.53
C GLY A 76 2.90 -6.91 8.09
N ARG A 77 1.81 -7.57 7.67
CA ARG A 77 0.52 -6.95 7.33
C ARG A 77 -0.12 -6.32 8.57
N THR A 78 -0.88 -5.23 8.43
CA THR A 78 -1.62 -4.63 9.55
C THR A 78 -2.94 -5.36 9.82
N TYR A 79 -3.50 -5.20 11.02
CA TYR A 79 -4.81 -5.74 11.36
C TYR A 79 -5.89 -5.34 10.34
N ASP A 80 -5.96 -4.05 9.98
CA ASP A 80 -6.96 -3.55 9.04
C ASP A 80 -6.76 -4.09 7.62
N GLN A 81 -5.51 -4.25 7.18
CA GLN A 81 -5.20 -4.88 5.89
C GLN A 81 -5.71 -6.32 5.86
N LEU A 82 -5.41 -7.09 6.90
CA LEU A 82 -5.87 -8.47 7.04
C LEU A 82 -7.40 -8.55 7.17
N ARG A 83 -8.02 -7.64 7.91
CA ARG A 83 -9.48 -7.58 8.09
C ARG A 83 -10.19 -7.26 6.79
N ASN A 84 -9.63 -6.39 5.97
CA ASN A 84 -10.16 -6.05 4.66
C ASN A 84 -9.99 -7.19 3.65
N GLU A 85 -8.80 -7.79 3.60
CA GLU A 85 -8.56 -8.97 2.77
C GLU A 85 -9.50 -10.11 3.17
N ALA A 86 -9.72 -10.32 4.47
CA ALA A 86 -10.69 -11.28 4.96
C ALA A 86 -12.14 -10.92 4.61
N LYS A 87 -12.48 -9.63 4.52
CA LYS A 87 -13.78 -9.17 4.01
C LYS A 87 -13.93 -9.48 2.52
N GLU A 88 -12.91 -9.20 1.71
CA GLU A 88 -12.91 -9.49 0.26
C GLU A 88 -13.01 -10.98 -0.02
N ARG A 89 -12.35 -11.83 0.78
CA ARG A 89 -12.46 -13.29 0.70
C ARG A 89 -13.72 -13.87 1.36
N GLY A 90 -14.61 -13.05 1.92
CA GLY A 90 -15.88 -13.51 2.51
C GLY A 90 -15.73 -14.31 3.82
N ILE A 91 -14.61 -14.17 4.55
CA ILE A 91 -14.37 -14.91 5.80
C ILE A 91 -15.35 -14.44 6.88
N LYS A 92 -16.22 -15.35 7.34
CA LYS A 92 -17.16 -15.06 8.44
C LYS A 92 -16.41 -14.95 9.77
N GLY A 93 -16.90 -14.10 10.67
CA GLY A 93 -16.26 -13.89 11.98
C GLY A 93 -15.00 -13.02 11.98
N ARG A 94 -14.56 -12.47 10.83
CA ARG A 94 -13.35 -11.65 10.71
C ARG A 94 -13.22 -10.50 11.72
N SER A 95 -14.34 -9.95 12.19
CA SER A 95 -14.37 -8.84 13.15
C SER A 95 -14.09 -9.26 14.58
N ARG A 96 -14.19 -10.57 14.88
CA ARG A 96 -13.85 -11.15 16.19
C ARG A 96 -12.44 -11.72 16.22
N MET A 97 -11.80 -11.88 15.06
CA MET A 97 -10.46 -12.41 14.95
C MET A 97 -9.43 -11.35 15.32
N ASN A 98 -8.35 -11.75 15.99
CA ASN A 98 -7.18 -10.93 16.21
C ASN A 98 -6.23 -10.97 15.00
N LYS A 99 -5.15 -10.17 15.02
CA LYS A 99 -4.18 -10.09 13.90
C LYS A 99 -3.60 -11.47 13.53
N ALA A 100 -3.18 -12.26 14.52
CA ALA A 100 -2.55 -13.56 14.29
C ALA A 100 -3.54 -14.58 13.72
N GLU A 101 -4.79 -14.55 14.18
CA GLU A 101 -5.87 -15.39 13.66
C GLU A 101 -6.19 -15.03 12.21
N LEU A 102 -6.29 -13.74 11.87
CA LEU A 102 -6.50 -13.31 10.49
C LEU A 102 -5.34 -13.73 9.57
N GLU A 103 -4.09 -13.60 10.01
CA GLU A 103 -2.93 -14.08 9.26
C GLU A 103 -3.03 -15.57 8.96
N LYS A 104 -3.37 -16.39 9.97
CA LYS A 104 -3.50 -17.84 9.85
C LYS A 104 -4.64 -18.28 8.93
N VAL A 105 -5.77 -17.57 8.95
CA VAL A 105 -6.91 -17.88 8.07
C VAL A 105 -6.60 -17.46 6.63
N LEU A 106 -5.89 -16.35 6.42
CA LEU A 106 -5.54 -15.84 5.09
C LEU A 106 -4.34 -16.55 4.45
N SER A 107 -3.50 -17.21 5.25
CA SER A 107 -2.37 -18.02 4.77
C SER A 107 -2.75 -19.43 4.33
N ARG A 108 -4.02 -19.81 4.50
CA ARG A 108 -4.61 -21.04 3.96
C ARG A 108 -5.35 -20.74 2.66
#